data_AF-A0A7X8NWW2-F1
#
_entry.id   AF-A0A7X8NWW2-F1
#
_cell.length_a   1.000
_cell.length_b   1.000
_cell.length_c   1.000
_cell.angle_alpha   90.00
_cell.angle_beta   90.00
_cell.angle_gamma   90.00
#
_symmetry.space_group_name_H-M   'P 1'
#
loop_
_entity.id
_entity.type
_entity.pdbx_description
1 polymer ?
#
loop_
_entity_poly.entity_id
_entity_poly.type
_entity_poly.pdbx_seq_one_letter_code
_entity_poly.pdbx_strand_id
1 'polypeptide(L)' 'MIQAPETVYTDHHRVKCDGASDIRGGAALGHPRVWLEIDEKGYVECGYCDRRFVLKDGPADNAAAA' A
#
# COMPACT_ATOMS: atom_id res chain seq x y z
N MET A 1 -10.45 0.65 18.71
CA MET A 1 -10.17 -0.40 17.71
C MET A 1 -9.18 0.21 16.72
N ILE A 2 -8.00 -0.37 16.55
CA ILE A 2 -7.04 0.10 15.54
C ILE A 2 -7.51 -0.54 14.23
N GLN A 3 -7.96 0.28 13.29
CA GLN A 3 -8.42 -0.20 12.00
C GLN A 3 -7.21 -0.77 11.26
N ALA A 4 -7.31 -2.02 10.79
CA ALA A 4 -6.23 -2.65 10.06
C ALA A 4 -5.85 -1.78 8.85
N PRO A 5 -4.55 -1.67 8.54
CA PRO A 5 -4.09 -0.90 7.39
C PRO A 5 -4.78 -1.38 6.11
N GLU A 6 -5.15 -0.44 5.25
CA GLU A 6 -5.75 -0.73 3.95
C GLU A 6 -4.71 -1.42 3.06
N THR A 7 -4.98 -2.68 2.67
CA THR A 7 -4.10 -3.48 1.82
C THR A 7 -4.49 -3.35 0.35
N VAL A 8 -3.51 -3.04 -0.50
CA VAL A 8 -3.65 -2.91 -1.96
C VAL A 8 -2.73 -3.91 -2.64
N TYR A 9 -3.27 -4.73 -3.52
CA TYR A 9 -2.49 -5.71 -4.28
C TYR A 9 -1.99 -5.14 -5.60
N THR A 10 -0.71 -5.32 -5.89
CA THR A 10 -0.03 -4.84 -7.10
C THR A 10 0.69 -5.98 -7.80
N ASP A 11 0.82 -5.87 -9.12
CA ASP A 11 1.60 -6.77 -9.97
C ASP A 11 3.02 -6.23 -10.25
N HIS A 12 3.34 -5.06 -9.69
CA HIS A 12 4.62 -4.39 -9.88
C HIS A 12 5.33 -4.14 -8.54
N HIS A 13 6.65 -4.34 -8.52
CA HIS A 13 7.50 -4.01 -7.37
C HIS A 13 7.55 -2.51 -7.08
N ARG A 14 7.42 -1.67 -8.10
CA ARG A 14 7.41 -0.22 -7.94
C ARG A 14 5.99 0.30 -8.04
N VAL A 15 5.48 0.87 -6.95
CA VAL A 15 4.11 1.38 -6.85
C VAL A 15 4.11 2.88 -6.60
N LYS A 16 3.06 3.54 -7.06
CA LYS A 16 2.77 4.93 -6.68
C LYS A 16 1.69 4.92 -5.61
N CYS A 17 1.90 5.71 -4.56
CA CYS A 17 0.84 6.06 -3.63
C CYS A 17 0.43 7.50 -3.89
N ASP A 18 -0.81 7.69 -4.37
CA ASP A 18 -1.42 9.00 -4.63
C ASP A 18 -2.16 9.56 -3.40
N GLY A 19 -1.96 8.95 -2.23
CA GLY A 19 -2.66 9.31 -0.99
C GLY A 19 -4.17 9.08 -1.11
N ALA A 20 -4.96 9.91 -0.43
CA ALA A 20 -6.43 9.83 -0.42
C ALA A 20 -7.11 10.56 -1.60
N SER A 21 -6.47 10.58 -2.78
CA SER A 21 -7.01 11.25 -3.97
C SER A 21 -8.35 10.68 -4.46
N ASP A 22 -8.61 9.40 -4.19
CA ASP A 22 -9.86 8.73 -4.56
C ASP A 22 -11.00 8.93 -3.55
N ILE A 23 -10.72 9.57 -2.40
CA ILE A 23 -11.72 9.87 -1.38
C ILE A 23 -12.27 11.28 -1.62
N ARG A 24 -13.60 11.43 -1.69
CA ARG A 24 -14.26 12.74 -1.78
C ARG A 24 -13.86 13.58 -0.55
N GLY A 25 -13.03 14.61 -0.75
CA GLY A 25 -12.46 15.45 0.32
C GLY A 25 -11.09 14.99 0.87
N GLY A 26 -10.53 13.89 0.36
CA GLY A 26 -9.32 13.25 0.87
C GLY A 26 -8.00 13.94 0.51
N ALA A 27 -7.98 14.84 -0.47
CA ALA A 27 -6.77 15.58 -0.84
C ALA A 27 -6.20 16.45 0.29
N ALA A 28 -7.02 16.85 1.27
CA ALA A 28 -6.59 17.64 2.42
C ALA A 28 -5.92 16.81 3.54
N LEU A 29 -6.14 15.48 3.56
CA LEU A 29 -5.57 14.55 4.54
C LEU A 29 -4.55 13.58 3.90
N GLY A 30 -4.33 13.67 2.58
CA GLY A 30 -3.39 12.84 1.84
C GLY A 30 -1.99 13.45 1.74
N HIS A 31 -1.03 12.64 1.34
CA HIS A 31 0.32 13.08 0.98
C HIS A 31 0.45 13.26 -0.54
N PRO A 32 1.45 14.05 -1.02
CA PRO A 32 1.77 14.13 -2.44
C PRO A 32 2.08 12.74 -3.04
N ARG A 33 1.96 12.58 -4.36
CA ARG A 33 2.37 11.33 -5.02
C ARG A 33 3.79 10.96 -4.62
N VAL A 34 3.94 9.76 -4.06
CA VAL A 34 5.24 9.14 -3.79
C VAL A 34 5.35 7.82 -4.52
N TRP A 35 6.59 7.44 -4.83
CA TRP A 35 6.90 6.12 -5.36
C TRP A 35 7.52 5.28 -4.25
N LEU A 36 6.99 4.08 -4.08
CA LEU A 36 7.46 3.09 -3.11
C LEU A 36 7.97 1.87 -3.86
N GLU A 37 8.94 1.18 -3.28
CA GLU A 37 9.51 -0.05 -3.82
C GLU A 37 9.23 -1.19 -2.84
N ILE A 38 8.66 -2.27 -3.36
CA ILE A 38 8.40 -3.50 -2.63
C ILE A 38 9.70 -4.28 -2.55
N ASP A 39 10.11 -4.54 -1.31
CA ASP A 39 11.30 -5.32 -0.99
C ASP A 39 11.02 -6.84 -1.07
N GLU A 40 12.03 -7.63 -0.70
CA GLU A 40 11.96 -9.10 -0.70
C GLU A 40 10.89 -9.67 0.25
N LYS A 41 10.34 -8.88 1.19
CA LYS A 41 9.19 -9.31 2.00
C LYS A 41 7.92 -9.41 1.17
N GLY A 42 7.89 -8.83 -0.02
CA GLY A 42 6.74 -8.84 -0.91
C GLY A 42 5.68 -7.80 -0.57
N TYR A 43 5.99 -6.84 0.32
CA TYR A 43 5.14 -5.69 0.57
C TYR A 43 5.91 -4.42 0.93
N VAL A 44 5.27 -3.27 0.78
CA VAL A 44 5.77 -1.97 1.28
C VAL A 44 4.63 -1.17 1.91
N GLU A 45 4.93 -0.42 2.95
CA GLU A 45 3.95 0.42 3.64
C GLU A 45 4.20 1.89 3.32
N CYS A 46 3.13 2.64 3.05
CA CYS A 46 3.22 4.07 2.87
C CYS A 46 3.24 4.77 4.23
N GLY A 47 4.37 5.38 4.60
CA GLY A 47 4.55 6.07 5.90
C GLY A 47 3.71 7.35 6.11
N TYR A 48 2.68 7.58 5.30
CA TYR A 48 1.79 8.74 5.40
C TYR A 48 0.32 8.35 5.58
N CYS A 49 -0.15 7.36 4.81
CA CYS A 49 -1.54 6.91 4.84
C CYS A 49 -1.70 5.48 5.37
N ASP A 50 -0.62 4.86 5.83
CA ASP A 50 -0.55 3.49 6.35
C ASP A 50 -1.08 2.41 5.41
N ARG A 51 -1.26 2.73 4.11
CA ARG A 51 -1.61 1.73 3.10
C ARG A 51 -0.46 0.76 2.92
N ARG A 52 -0.79 -0.52 2.88
CA ARG A 52 0.15 -1.60 2.59
C ARG A 52 -0.03 -2.06 1.15
N PHE A 53 1.03 -1.97 0.35
CA PHE A 53 1.05 -2.49 -1.01
C PHE A 53 1.71 -3.86 -1.00
N VAL A 54 0.98 -4.89 -1.44
CA VAL A 54 1.43 -6.28 -1.46
C VAL A 54 1.60 -6.74 -2.91
N LEU A 55 2.72 -7.38 -3.22
CA LEU A 55 2.94 -7.98 -4.52
C LEU A 55 2.10 -9.26 -4.65
N LYS A 56 1.25 -9.32 -5.68
CA LYS A 56 0.46 -10.51 -6.04
C LYS A 56 1.40 -11.69 -6.31
N ASP A 57 1.02 -12.86 -5.82
CA ASP A 57 1.85 -14.08 -5.88
C ASP A 57 3.23 -13.94 -5.18
N GLY A 58 3.45 -12.82 -4.47
CA GLY A 58 4.67 -12.54 -3.73
C GLY A 58 4.68 -13.22 -2.36
N PRO A 59 5.81 -13.16 -1.64
CA PRO A 59 5.96 -13.82 -0.34
C PRO A 59 4.93 -13.38 0.71
N ALA A 60 4.48 -12.11 0.67
CA ALA A 60 3.45 -11.59 1.59
C ALA A 60 2.01 -11.94 1.20
N ASP A 61 1.74 -12.26 -0.06
CA ASP A 61 0.42 -12.71 -0.53
C ASP A 61 0.21 -14.19 -0.13
N ASN A 62 1.23 -15.02 -0.36
CA ASN A 62 1.20 -16.44 -0.03
C ASN A 62 1.20 -16.73 1.48
N ALA A 63 1.76 -15.84 2.31
CA ALA A 63 1.81 -16.00 3.77
C ALA A 63 0.44 -15.78 4.47
N ALA A 64 -0.51 -15.11 3.81
CA ALA A 64 -1.86 -14.92 4.36
C ALA A 64 -2.79 -16.13 4.14
N ALA A 65 -2.36 -17.14 3.37
CA ALA A 65 -3.13 -18.32 3.00
C ALA A 65 -2.83 -19.58 3.85
N ALA A 66 -2.06 -19.46 4.94
CA ALA A 66 -1.69 -20.56 5.84
C ALA A 66 -2.34 -20.44 7.23
#